data_AF-X1M4K2-F1
#
_entry.id   AF-X1M4K2-F1
#
_cell.length_a   1.000
_cell.length_b   1.000
_cell.length_c   1.000
_cell.angle_alpha   90.00
_cell.angle_beta   90.00
_cell.angle_gamma   90.00
#
_symmetry.space_group_name_H-M   'P 1'
#
loop_
_entity.id
_entity.type
_entity.pdbx_description
1 polymer ?
#
loop_
_entity_poly.entity_id
_entity_poly.type
_entity_poly.pdbx_seq_one_letter_code
_entity_poly.pdbx_strand_id
1 'polypeptide(L)' 'MPEEWATLANRPGCTSCNKCARRFVKGEEFCIRETQVSWFRGDDEVVVLCADCAKETP' A
#
# COMPACT_ATOMS: atom_id res chain seq x y z
N MET A 1 0.92 14.07 4.06
CA MET A 1 1.16 12.69 3.61
C MET A 1 2.29 12.77 2.61
N PRO A 2 3.31 11.90 2.67
CA PRO A 2 4.40 11.94 1.69
C PRO A 2 3.81 11.76 0.30
N GLU A 3 4.29 12.52 -0.66
CA GLU A 3 3.65 12.77 -1.97
C GLU A 3 3.47 11.51 -2.85
N GLU A 4 3.99 10.36 -2.41
CA GLU A 4 4.02 9.07 -3.12
C GLU A 4 3.02 8.01 -2.60
N TRP A 5 2.28 8.28 -1.51
CA TRP A 5 1.28 7.34 -0.99
C TRP A 5 -0.11 7.63 -1.53
N ALA A 6 -0.68 6.70 -2.29
CA ALA A 6 -2.07 6.78 -2.73
C ALA A 6 -2.99 6.06 -1.73
N THR A 7 -4.15 6.66 -1.42
CA THR A 7 -5.19 5.98 -0.63
C THR A 7 -6.15 5.28 -1.57
N LEU A 8 -6.39 3.98 -1.35
CA LEU A 8 -7.34 3.18 -2.13
C LEU A 8 -8.33 2.49 -1.19
N ALA A 9 -9.59 2.43 -1.61
CA ALA A 9 -10.67 1.76 -0.86
C ALA A 9 -11.01 0.35 -1.41
N ASN A 10 -10.54 -0.04 -2.61
CA ASN A 10 -10.95 -1.29 -3.26
C ASN A 10 -9.91 -1.82 -4.28
N ARG A 11 -8.86 -2.50 -3.81
CA ARG A 11 -7.97 -3.28 -4.69
C ARG A 11 -8.15 -4.79 -4.44
N PRO A 12 -8.59 -5.59 -5.42
CA PRO A 12 -8.73 -7.03 -5.25
C PRO A 12 -7.34 -7.65 -5.02
N GLY A 13 -7.14 -8.25 -3.84
CA GLY A 13 -5.87 -8.88 -3.44
C GLY A 13 -5.18 -8.24 -2.22
N CYS A 14 -5.56 -7.02 -1.83
CA CYS A 14 -4.99 -6.35 -0.67
C CYS A 14 -5.81 -6.64 0.60
N THR A 15 -5.50 -7.73 1.31
CA THR A 15 -6.25 -8.14 2.50
C THR A 15 -5.58 -7.80 3.83
N SER A 16 -4.32 -7.38 3.83
CA SER A 16 -3.57 -7.07 5.05
C SER A 16 -2.41 -6.09 4.84
N CYS A 17 -2.05 -5.37 5.90
CA CYS A 17 -0.90 -4.46 5.94
C CYS A 17 0.41 -5.25 5.88
N ASN A 18 1.34 -4.88 4.99
CA ASN A 18 2.65 -5.52 4.87
C ASN A 18 3.56 -5.31 6.10
N LYS A 19 3.38 -4.24 6.87
CA LYS A 19 4.21 -3.94 8.04
C LYS A 19 3.73 -4.64 9.31
N CYS A 20 2.44 -4.54 9.63
CA CYS A 20 1.88 -5.04 10.89
C CYS A 20 0.99 -6.28 10.74
N ALA A 21 0.83 -6.81 9.52
CA ALA A 21 -0.03 -7.95 9.19
C ALA A 21 -1.53 -7.80 9.59
N ARG A 22 -1.97 -6.60 9.99
CA ARG A 22 -3.38 -6.31 10.27
C ARG A 22 -4.21 -6.56 9.01
N ARG A 23 -5.30 -7.31 9.14
CA ARG A 23 -6.27 -7.52 8.07
C ARG A 23 -7.15 -6.29 7.88
N PHE A 24 -7.36 -5.91 6.62
CA PHE A 24 -8.29 -4.85 6.25
C PHE A 24 -9.72 -5.42 6.19
N VAL A 25 -10.69 -4.69 6.71
CA VAL A 25 -12.11 -5.02 6.51
C VAL A 25 -12.58 -4.45 5.17
N LYS A 26 -13.66 -5.02 4.62
CA LYS A 26 -14.22 -4.57 3.33
C LYS A 26 -14.62 -3.09 3.41
N GLY A 27 -14.04 -2.26 2.54
CA GLY A 27 -14.26 -0.81 2.51
C GLY A 27 -13.39 -0.01 3.49
N GLU A 28 -12.47 -0.65 4.21
CA GLU A 28 -11.44 0.06 4.98
C GLU A 28 -10.43 0.70 4.03
N GLU A 29 -10.10 1.96 4.27
CA GLU A 29 -9.09 2.69 3.51
C GLU A 29 -7.69 2.24 3.92
N PHE A 30 -6.84 2.00 2.92
CA PHE A 30 -5.43 1.69 3.12
C PHE A 30 -4.55 2.50 2.18
N CYS A 31 -3.29 2.65 2.56
CA CYS A 31 -2.30 3.37 1.76
C CYS A 31 -1.52 2.37 0.92
N ILE A 32 -1.33 2.68 -0.35
CA ILE A 32 -0.51 1.92 -1.26
C ILE A 32 0.65 2.80 -1.76
N ARG A 33 1.81 2.18 -1.92
CA ARG A 33 2.93 2.76 -2.66
C ARG A 33 3.32 1.77 -3.75
N GLU A 34 3.29 2.24 -4.99
CA GLU A 34 3.73 1.48 -6.15
C GLU A 34 5.07 2.07 -6.58
N THR A 35 6.14 1.33 -6.34
CA THR A 35 7.48 1.74 -6.74
C THR A 35 7.82 1.04 -8.05
N GLN A 36 7.87 1.81 -9.13
CA GLN A 36 8.32 1.31 -10.42
C GLN A 36 9.84 1.21 -10.40
N VAL A 37 10.37 0.00 -10.14
CA VAL A 37 11.82 -0.22 -10.01
C VAL A 37 12.50 -0.30 -11.38
N SER A 38 11.76 -0.66 -12.44
CA SER A 38 12.34 -0.88 -13.77
C SER A 38 11.31 -0.76 -14.89
N TRP A 39 11.58 0.12 -15.86
CA TRP A 39 10.80 0.27 -17.10
C TRP A 39 10.84 -0.97 -18.01
N PHE A 40 11.77 -1.90 -17.78
CA PHE A 40 12.09 -2.99 -18.70
C PHE A 40 11.74 -4.38 -18.18
N ARG A 41 11.34 -4.56 -16.91
CA ARG A 41 11.18 -5.91 -16.33
C ARG A 41 9.93 -6.21 -15.50
N GLY A 42 9.04 -5.26 -15.25
CA GLY A 42 7.78 -5.56 -14.53
C GLY A 42 7.97 -5.92 -13.06
N ASP A 43 9.13 -5.57 -12.48
CA ASP A 43 9.38 -5.58 -11.04
C ASP A 43 8.75 -4.32 -10.42
N ASP A 44 7.43 -4.18 -10.57
CA ASP A 44 6.67 -3.15 -9.87
C ASP A 44 6.45 -3.63 -8.42
N GLU A 45 7.10 -2.98 -7.45
CA GLU A 45 6.91 -3.31 -6.05
C GLU A 45 5.68 -2.60 -5.50
N VAL A 46 4.67 -3.38 -5.09
CA VAL A 46 3.43 -2.86 -4.50
C VAL A 46 3.45 -3.07 -2.99
N VAL A 47 3.57 -1.98 -2.23
CA VAL A 47 3.55 -2.00 -0.77
C VAL A 47 2.21 -1.49 -0.27
N VAL A 48 1.52 -2.29 0.54
CA VAL A 48 0.24 -1.94 1.16
C VAL A 48 0.40 -1.74 2.66
N LEU A 49 0.01 -0.59 3.18
CA LEU A 49 0.07 -0.27 4.61
C LEU A 49 -1.28 0.24 5.13
N CYS A 50 -1.55 0.02 6.42
CA CYS A 50 -2.64 0.73 7.08
C CYS A 50 -2.28 2.21 7.28
N ALA A 51 -3.29 3.05 7.52
CA ALA A 51 -3.10 4.49 7.70
C ALA A 51 -2.06 4.84 8.79
N ASP A 52 -2.01 4.07 9.88
CA ASP A 52 -1.01 4.28 10.94
C ASP A 52 0.40 3.94 10.47
N CYS A 53 0.60 2.76 9.88
CA CYS A 53 1.90 2.33 9.37
C CYS A 53 2.40 3.23 8.22
N ALA A 54 1.50 3.77 7.41
CA ALA A 54 1.83 4.69 6.34
C ALA A 54 2.31 6.05 6.88
N LYS A 55 1.80 6.53 8.02
CA LYS A 55 2.30 7.77 8.66
C LYS A 55 3.72 7.62 9.20
N GLU A 56 4.07 6.42 9.65
CA GLU A 56 5.42 6.11 10.15
C GLU A 56 6.43 5.87 9.04
N THR A 57 5.97 5.59 7.82
CA THR A 57 6.84 5.24 6.69
C THR A 57 6.96 6.47 5.79
N PRO A 58 8.14 7.09 5.67
CA PRO A 58 8.33 8.27 4.83
C PRO A 58 8.08 7.99 3.35
#